data_AF-A8GFW3-F1
#
_entry.id   AF-A8GFW3-F1
#
_cell.length_a   1.000
_cell.length_b   1.000
_cell.length_c   1.000
_cell.angle_alpha   90.00
_cell.angle_beta   90.00
_cell.angle_gamma   90.00
#
_symmetry.space_group_name_H-M   'P 1'
#
loop_
_entity.id
_entity.type
_entity.pdbx_description
1 polymer ?
#
loop_
_entity_poly.entity_id
_entity_poly.type
_entity_poly.pdbx_seq_one_letter_code
_entity_poly.pdbx_strand_id
1 'polypeptide(L)'
;MFDNPQLDFWFRGLFIPAMLLPAALATRLIGILSPGLTQHPLPRERTLMLIAVSAGLAALPFNIPLLQRLLLLPAAAILLALALIDWQQRLLPDRLTQPLLWAGLLVNQQGYFVSLTEAVTGACIGYLSLWLLNVAYRHRRKTDGIGQGDFKLLAALGAWTGGAALPMLVSGAAAAGLCATAIARLLRKPGRQDTLPFGLYLALSGWLVLLATADSGPSSFSGEITAFHLISP
;
A
#
# COMPACT_ATOMS: atom_id res chain seq x y z
N MET A 1 17.46 17.95 3.99
CA MET A 1 18.79 17.35 4.20
C MET A 1 19.53 18.28 5.14
N PHE A 2 20.02 17.81 6.29
CA PHE A 2 20.73 18.70 7.23
C PHE A 2 22.15 18.91 6.74
N ASP A 3 22.67 20.14 6.81
CA ASP A 3 24.04 20.48 6.39
C ASP A 3 25.13 19.86 7.29
N ASN A 4 24.73 19.14 8.35
CA ASN A 4 25.64 18.49 9.29
C ASN A 4 25.61 16.95 9.12
N PRO A 5 26.70 16.34 8.60
CA PRO A 5 26.76 14.90 8.33
C PRO A 5 26.72 14.03 9.59
N GLN A 6 27.11 14.55 10.76
CA GLN A 6 27.02 13.81 12.02
C GLN A 6 25.58 13.76 12.55
N LEU A 7 24.81 14.86 12.43
CA LEU A 7 23.38 14.86 12.77
C LEU A 7 22.61 13.93 11.84
N ASP A 8 22.96 13.91 10.55
CA ASP A 8 22.38 12.98 9.58
C ASP A 8 22.70 11.52 9.95
N PHE A 9 23.92 11.21 10.41
CA PHE A 9 24.31 9.88 10.93
C PHE A 9 23.56 9.47 12.21
N TRP A 10 23.44 10.35 13.21
CA TRP A 10 22.70 10.08 14.44
C TRP A 10 21.19 9.92 14.20
N PHE A 11 20.60 10.72 13.30
CA PHE A 11 19.21 10.53 12.87
C PHE A 11 19.00 9.23 12.09
N ARG A 12 19.97 8.83 11.25
CA ARG A 12 19.99 7.50 10.59
C ARG A 12 20.02 6.35 11.61
N GLY A 13 20.73 6.53 12.74
CA GLY A 13 20.75 5.57 13.85
C GLY A 13 19.47 5.50 14.68
N LEU A 14 18.79 6.65 14.90
CA LEU A 14 17.52 6.74 15.62
C LEU A 14 16.32 6.24 14.78
N PHE A 15 16.50 6.12 13.47
CA PHE A 15 15.48 5.67 12.52
C PHE A 15 15.19 4.17 12.61
N ILE A 16 16.20 3.35 12.92
CA ILE A 16 16.09 1.90 13.10
C ILE A 16 15.11 1.53 14.23
N PRO A 17 15.14 2.15 15.44
CA PRO A 17 14.11 1.92 16.45
C PRO A 17 12.76 2.54 16.10
N ALA A 18 12.69 3.65 15.34
CA ALA A 18 11.43 4.20 14.85
C ALA A 18 10.71 3.26 13.87
N MET A 19 11.45 2.41 13.14
CA MET A 19 10.91 1.36 12.26
C MET A 19 10.31 0.16 12.99
N LEU A 20 10.63 -0.04 14.27
CA LEU A 20 9.95 -1.02 15.11
C LEU A 20 8.52 -0.59 15.48
N LEU A 21 8.24 0.71 15.38
CA LEU A 21 6.97 1.32 15.80
C LEU A 21 5.80 0.94 14.86
N PRO A 22 5.91 1.01 13.51
CA PRO A 22 4.90 0.49 12.59
C PRO A 22 4.57 -0.98 12.83
N ALA A 23 5.58 -1.82 13.06
CA ALA A 23 5.37 -3.24 13.30
C ALA A 23 4.70 -3.51 14.65
N ALA A 24 5.10 -2.79 15.71
CA ALA A 24 4.45 -2.86 17.02
C ALA A 24 3.00 -2.35 16.96
N LEU A 25 2.76 -1.26 16.22
CA LEU A 25 1.43 -0.70 16.00
C LEU A 25 0.55 -1.66 15.20
N ALA A 26 1.05 -2.24 14.11
CA ALA A 26 0.35 -3.25 13.33
C ALA A 26 -0.02 -4.45 14.21
N THR A 27 0.91 -4.94 15.02
CA THR A 27 0.67 -6.08 15.94
C THR A 27 -0.40 -5.73 16.98
N ARG A 28 -0.38 -4.51 17.55
CA ARG A 28 -1.42 -4.04 18.47
C ARG A 28 -2.78 -3.87 17.80
N LEU A 29 -2.81 -3.29 16.59
CA LEU A 29 -4.04 -3.10 15.81
C LEU A 29 -4.69 -4.44 15.44
N ILE A 30 -3.90 -5.43 15.03
CA ILE A 30 -4.39 -6.80 14.75
C ILE A 30 -5.02 -7.40 16.02
N GLY A 31 -4.36 -7.28 17.17
CA GLY A 31 -4.89 -7.78 18.44
C GLY A 31 -6.21 -7.10 18.89
N ILE A 32 -6.37 -5.81 18.62
CA ILE A 32 -7.60 -5.06 18.96
C ILE A 32 -8.73 -5.37 17.97
N LEU A 33 -8.43 -5.45 16.67
CA LEU A 33 -9.44 -5.49 15.61
C LEU A 33 -9.87 -6.90 15.23
N SER A 34 -9.02 -7.90 15.46
CA SER A 34 -9.33 -9.30 15.15
C SER A 34 -8.84 -10.23 16.27
N PRO A 35 -9.46 -10.17 17.47
CA PRO A 35 -9.06 -10.97 18.64
C PRO A 35 -9.12 -12.50 18.41
N GLY A 36 -9.82 -12.96 17.36
CA GLY A 36 -9.79 -14.36 16.92
C GLY A 36 -8.47 -14.79 16.26
N LEU A 37 -7.68 -13.86 15.71
CA LEU A 37 -6.38 -14.15 15.09
C LEU A 37 -5.27 -14.46 16.10
N THR A 38 -5.45 -14.06 17.37
CA THR A 38 -4.52 -14.34 18.47
C THR A 38 -4.72 -15.71 19.12
N GLN A 39 -5.76 -16.47 18.74
CA GLN A 39 -5.99 -17.81 19.27
C GLN A 39 -4.93 -18.82 18.81
N HIS A 40 -4.30 -18.56 17.65
CA HIS A 40 -3.04 -19.19 17.29
C HIS A 40 -1.92 -18.16 17.48
N PRO A 41 -0.90 -18.43 18.33
CA PRO A 41 0.20 -17.51 18.49
C PRO A 41 0.85 -17.28 17.13
N LEU A 42 0.91 -16.03 16.67
CA LEU A 42 1.76 -15.64 15.55
C LEU A 42 3.17 -16.12 15.92
N PRO A 43 3.78 -17.08 15.18
CA PRO A 43 5.10 -17.57 15.55
C PRO A 43 6.08 -16.39 15.59
N ARG A 44 6.91 -16.36 16.63
CA ARG A 44 7.86 -15.28 16.97
C ARG A 44 8.69 -14.81 15.76
N GLU A 45 8.96 -15.71 14.83
CA GLU A 45 9.65 -15.47 13.55
C GLU A 45 8.85 -14.62 12.55
N ARG A 46 7.51 -14.72 12.51
CA ARG A 46 6.67 -13.89 11.65
C ARG A 46 6.62 -12.45 12.12
N THR A 47 6.53 -12.22 13.43
CA THR A 47 6.61 -10.87 14.01
C THR A 47 7.95 -10.23 13.72
N LEU A 48 9.04 -11.01 13.78
CA LEU A 48 10.39 -10.56 13.41
C LEU A 48 10.55 -10.30 11.91
N MET A 49 9.94 -11.10 11.03
CA MET A 49 9.91 -10.84 9.58
C MET A 49 9.09 -9.60 9.25
N LEU A 50 7.99 -9.34 9.96
CA LEU A 50 7.17 -8.14 9.78
C LEU A 50 7.89 -6.87 10.21
N ILE A 51 8.63 -6.97 11.32
CA ILE A 51 9.57 -5.96 11.77
C ILE A 51 10.68 -5.74 10.74
N ALA A 52 11.30 -6.80 10.23
CA ALA A 52 12.42 -6.71 9.28
C ALA A 52 11.97 -6.22 7.90
N VAL A 53 10.76 -6.58 7.45
CA VAL A 53 10.18 -6.13 6.18
C VAL A 53 9.73 -4.68 6.30
N SER A 54 9.06 -4.27 7.38
CA SER A 54 8.72 -2.85 7.60
C SER A 54 9.96 -1.96 7.77
N ALA A 55 11.02 -2.46 8.43
CA ALA A 55 12.31 -1.80 8.52
C ALA A 55 13.07 -1.76 7.17
N GLY A 56 13.01 -2.82 6.37
CA GLY A 56 13.61 -2.84 5.02
C GLY A 56 12.86 -1.95 4.02
N LEU A 57 11.54 -1.87 4.16
CA LEU A 57 10.65 -1.10 3.30
C LEU A 57 10.73 0.40 3.53
N ALA A 58 10.96 0.86 4.77
CA ALA A 58 11.20 2.27 5.04
C ALA A 58 12.68 2.69 4.80
N ALA A 59 13.56 1.75 4.40
CA ALA A 59 15.00 1.99 4.16
C ALA A 59 15.39 2.36 2.71
N LEU A 60 14.44 2.61 1.79
CA LEU A 60 14.72 3.00 0.40
C LEU A 60 13.78 4.14 -0.07
N PRO A 61 14.22 5.17 -0.83
CA PRO A 61 15.55 5.75 -1.05
C PRO A 61 15.78 7.03 -0.22
N PHE A 62 17.03 7.49 -0.14
CA PHE A 62 17.52 8.52 0.78
C PHE A 62 17.09 9.97 0.47
N ASN A 63 16.32 10.22 -0.59
CA ASN A 63 15.93 11.56 -1.04
C ASN A 63 14.59 12.08 -0.48
N ILE A 64 13.76 11.21 0.10
CA ILE A 64 12.43 11.60 0.58
C ILE A 64 12.56 12.57 1.79
N PRO A 65 11.86 13.72 1.82
CA PRO A 65 11.78 14.63 2.97
C PRO A 65 11.37 13.94 4.29
N LEU A 66 11.91 14.39 5.42
CA LEU A 66 11.64 13.82 6.75
C LEU A 66 10.14 13.75 7.08
N LEU A 67 9.40 14.80 6.74
CA LEU A 67 7.96 14.87 7.02
C LEU A 67 7.18 13.81 6.25
N GLN A 68 7.45 13.63 4.96
CA GLN A 68 6.83 12.57 4.15
C GLN A 68 7.15 11.18 4.70
N ARG A 69 8.39 10.94 5.16
CA ARG A 69 8.76 9.66 5.80
C ARG A 69 7.94 9.39 7.06
N LEU A 70 7.76 10.40 7.92
CA LEU A 70 6.94 10.27 9.13
C LEU A 70 5.47 9.96 8.80
N LEU A 71 4.94 10.55 7.73
CA LEU A 71 3.57 10.29 7.26
C LEU A 71 3.40 8.89 6.62
N LEU A 72 4.46 8.35 6.03
CA LEU A 72 4.46 7.00 5.45
C LEU A 72 4.51 5.89 6.51
N LEU A 73 5.09 6.13 7.70
CA LEU A 73 5.16 5.13 8.78
C LEU A 73 3.79 4.56 9.20
N PRO A 74 2.76 5.37 9.52
CA PRO A 74 1.44 4.84 9.84
C PRO A 74 0.76 4.18 8.63
N ALA A 75 0.97 4.69 7.41
CA ALA A 75 0.46 4.06 6.20
C ALA A 75 1.06 2.67 5.99
N ALA A 76 2.37 2.51 6.19
CA ALA A 76 3.08 1.24 6.15
C ALA A 76 2.51 0.25 7.17
N ALA A 77 2.28 0.69 8.41
CA ALA A 77 1.71 -0.14 9.47
C ALA A 77 0.32 -0.68 9.10
N ILE A 78 -0.54 0.19 8.54
CA ILE A 78 -1.89 -0.17 8.12
C ILE A 78 -1.85 -1.13 6.92
N LEU A 79 -1.05 -0.84 5.90
CA LEU A 79 -0.89 -1.70 4.72
C LEU A 79 -0.36 -3.08 5.11
N LEU A 80 0.61 -3.14 6.03
CA LEU A 80 1.15 -4.40 6.54
C LEU A 80 0.10 -5.19 7.33
N ALA A 81 -0.68 -4.52 8.18
CA ALA A 81 -1.78 -5.14 8.92
C ALA A 81 -2.85 -5.69 7.96
N LEU A 82 -3.25 -4.92 6.95
CA LEU A 82 -4.20 -5.33 5.92
C LEU A 82 -3.69 -6.54 5.12
N ALA A 83 -2.42 -6.52 4.68
CA ALA A 83 -1.77 -7.63 4.00
C ALA A 83 -1.79 -8.94 4.81
N LEU A 84 -1.54 -8.85 6.11
CA LEU A 84 -1.57 -10.00 7.01
C LEU A 84 -2.96 -10.55 7.26
N ILE A 85 -3.93 -9.67 7.50
CA ILE A 85 -5.31 -10.06 7.72
C ILE A 85 -5.86 -10.68 6.43
N ASP A 86 -5.54 -10.14 5.26
CA ASP A 86 -5.94 -10.69 3.97
C ASP A 86 -5.32 -12.07 3.71
N TRP A 87 -4.03 -12.25 4.04
CA TRP A 87 -3.38 -13.56 3.94
C TRP A 87 -4.05 -14.65 4.81
N GLN A 88 -4.54 -14.27 6.00
CA GLN A 88 -5.09 -15.23 6.97
C GLN A 88 -6.59 -15.46 6.82
N GLN A 89 -7.37 -14.39 6.62
CA GLN A 89 -8.83 -14.41 6.64
C GLN A 89 -9.45 -14.02 5.30
N ARG A 90 -8.67 -13.50 4.34
CA ARG A 90 -9.15 -12.99 3.05
C ARG A 90 -10.22 -11.90 3.18
N LEU A 91 -10.07 -11.08 4.20
CA LEU A 91 -10.97 -9.98 4.53
C LEU A 91 -10.15 -8.72 4.79
N LEU A 92 -10.61 -7.59 4.25
CA LEU A 92 -10.02 -6.28 4.48
C LEU A 92 -10.98 -5.47 5.36
N PRO A 93 -10.70 -5.29 6.66
CA PRO A 93 -11.62 -4.61 7.56
C PRO A 93 -11.70 -3.11 7.27
N ASP A 94 -12.94 -2.61 7.23
CA ASP A 94 -13.23 -1.18 7.02
C ASP A 94 -12.57 -0.27 8.05
N ARG A 95 -12.38 -0.79 9.27
CA ARG A 95 -11.70 -0.10 10.36
C ARG A 95 -10.22 0.22 10.06
N LEU A 96 -9.62 -0.39 9.04
CA LEU A 96 -8.25 -0.09 8.59
C LEU A 96 -8.22 0.61 7.23
N THR A 97 -9.10 0.23 6.30
CA THR A 97 -9.14 0.86 4.97
C THR A 97 -9.66 2.30 5.02
N GLN A 98 -10.64 2.61 5.88
CA GLN A 98 -11.17 3.96 6.02
C GLN A 98 -10.17 4.94 6.63
N PRO A 99 -9.48 4.64 7.75
CA PRO A 99 -8.42 5.52 8.25
C PRO A 99 -7.31 5.75 7.23
N LEU A 100 -6.93 4.73 6.45
CA LEU A 100 -5.92 4.89 5.40
C LEU A 100 -6.39 5.87 4.32
N LEU A 101 -7.65 5.76 3.87
CA LEU A 101 -8.23 6.68 2.89
C LEU A 101 -8.27 8.11 3.40
N TRP A 102 -8.82 8.33 4.61
CA TRP A 102 -8.91 9.66 5.20
C TRP A 102 -7.53 10.28 5.47
N ALA A 103 -6.58 9.48 5.93
CA ALA A 103 -5.20 9.93 6.13
C ALA A 103 -4.58 10.41 4.81
N GLY A 104 -4.78 9.69 3.70
CA GLY A 104 -4.28 10.10 2.38
C GLY A 104 -4.86 11.43 1.92
N LEU A 105 -6.17 11.64 2.10
CA LEU A 105 -6.82 12.91 1.76
C LEU A 105 -6.33 14.08 2.62
N LEU A 106 -6.21 13.87 3.93
CA LEU A 106 -5.74 14.91 4.86
C LEU A 106 -4.28 15.29 4.60
N VAL A 107 -3.43 14.30 4.32
CA VAL A 107 -2.02 14.51 3.95
C VAL A 107 -1.90 15.25 2.63
N ASN A 108 -2.69 14.89 1.62
CA ASN A 108 -2.66 15.56 0.32
C ASN A 108 -3.38 16.92 0.31
N GLN A 109 -4.00 17.34 1.43
CA GLN A 109 -4.48 18.71 1.59
C GLN A 109 -3.32 19.72 1.49
N GLN A 110 -2.12 19.35 1.96
CA GLN A 110 -0.92 20.18 1.83
C GLN A 110 -0.08 19.81 0.60
N GLY A 111 -0.57 18.92 -0.27
CA GLY A 111 0.12 18.53 -1.51
C GLY A 111 1.41 17.74 -1.29
N TYR A 112 1.52 16.97 -0.19
CA TYR A 112 2.75 16.26 0.14
C TYR A 112 3.13 15.17 -0.88
N PHE A 113 2.14 14.49 -1.49
CA PHE A 113 2.38 13.48 -2.53
C PHE A 113 1.76 13.89 -3.86
N VAL A 114 0.46 14.23 -3.84
CA VAL A 114 -0.30 14.69 -5.02
C VAL A 114 -1.23 15.84 -4.62
N SER A 115 -1.79 16.55 -5.60
CA SER A 115 -2.79 17.58 -5.32
C SER A 115 -4.07 16.96 -4.70
N LEU A 116 -4.81 17.74 -3.91
CA LEU A 116 -6.07 17.27 -3.32
C LEU A 116 -7.07 16.81 -4.40
N THR A 117 -7.11 17.49 -5.54
CA THR A 117 -7.95 17.11 -6.68
C THR A 117 -7.55 15.74 -7.23
N GLU A 118 -6.26 15.47 -7.40
CA GLU A 118 -5.75 14.16 -7.82
C GLU A 118 -6.00 13.07 -6.79
N ALA A 119 -5.88 13.39 -5.50
CA ALA A 119 -6.18 12.47 -4.40
C ALA A 119 -7.66 12.06 -4.38
N VAL A 120 -8.58 13.02 -4.45
CA VAL A 120 -10.03 12.76 -4.47
C VAL A 120 -10.43 12.01 -5.74
N THR A 121 -9.95 12.45 -6.91
CA THR A 121 -10.22 11.75 -8.18
C THR A 121 -9.62 10.35 -8.17
N GLY A 122 -8.42 10.17 -7.63
CA GLY A 122 -7.79 8.87 -7.44
C GLY A 122 -8.60 7.94 -6.53
N ALA A 123 -9.14 8.45 -5.43
CA ALA A 123 -10.01 7.67 -4.56
C ALA A 123 -11.31 7.24 -5.28
N CYS A 124 -11.95 8.16 -6.00
CA CYS A 124 -13.16 7.86 -6.77
C CYS A 124 -12.90 6.85 -7.89
N ILE A 125 -11.87 7.07 -8.72
CA ILE A 125 -11.50 6.17 -9.82
C ILE A 125 -11.05 4.81 -9.27
N GLY A 126 -10.30 4.79 -8.16
CA GLY A 126 -9.87 3.55 -7.50
C GLY A 126 -11.06 2.70 -7.08
N TYR A 127 -12.06 3.29 -6.42
CA TYR A 127 -13.27 2.56 -6.05
C TYR A 127 -14.08 2.11 -7.28
N LEU A 128 -14.38 3.04 -8.19
CA LEU A 128 -15.27 2.81 -9.32
C LEU A 128 -14.68 1.82 -10.34
N SER A 129 -13.36 1.83 -10.55
CA SER A 129 -12.71 0.94 -11.52
C SER A 129 -12.90 -0.53 -11.17
N LEU A 130 -12.56 -0.95 -9.95
CA LEU A 130 -12.77 -2.33 -9.53
C LEU A 130 -14.24 -2.68 -9.33
N TRP A 131 -15.07 -1.71 -8.90
CA TRP A 131 -16.52 -1.90 -8.83
C TRP A 131 -17.13 -2.19 -10.20
N LEU A 132 -16.81 -1.39 -11.22
CA LEU A 132 -17.28 -1.60 -12.60
C LEU A 132 -16.79 -2.93 -13.16
N LEU A 133 -15.54 -3.29 -12.90
CA LEU A 133 -14.99 -4.60 -13.29
C LEU A 133 -15.76 -5.75 -12.63
N ASN A 134 -16.08 -5.62 -11.34
CA ASN A 134 -16.87 -6.62 -10.62
C ASN A 134 -18.32 -6.69 -11.13
N VAL A 135 -18.94 -5.55 -11.48
CA VAL A 135 -20.29 -5.53 -12.08
C VAL A 135 -20.27 -6.23 -13.45
N ALA A 136 -19.30 -5.93 -14.31
CA ALA A 136 -19.14 -6.58 -15.61
C ALA A 136 -18.89 -8.09 -15.47
N TYR A 137 -18.06 -8.48 -14.50
CA TYR A 137 -17.80 -9.89 -14.18
C TYR A 137 -19.06 -10.59 -13.66
N ARG A 138 -19.76 -9.97 -12.70
CA ARG A 138 -21.02 -10.46 -12.12
C ARG A 138 -22.08 -10.66 -13.19
N HIS A 139 -22.19 -9.75 -14.15
CA HIS A 139 -23.15 -9.88 -15.24
C HIS A 139 -22.90 -11.13 -16.10
N ARG A 140 -21.64 -11.52 -16.31
CA ARG A 140 -21.28 -12.73 -17.09
C ARG A 140 -21.30 -14.01 -16.27
N ARG A 141 -20.79 -13.99 -15.04
CA ARG A 141 -20.53 -15.20 -14.22
C ARG A 141 -21.54 -15.43 -13.11
N LYS A 142 -22.45 -14.48 -12.85
CA LYS A 142 -23.44 -14.47 -11.75
C LYS A 142 -22.83 -14.62 -10.35
N THR A 143 -21.50 -14.50 -10.24
CA THR A 143 -20.73 -14.59 -9.00
C THR A 143 -19.84 -13.36 -8.86
N ASP A 144 -19.49 -13.03 -7.62
CA ASP A 144 -18.58 -11.93 -7.31
C ASP A 144 -17.16 -12.37 -7.65
N GLY A 145 -16.49 -11.59 -8.50
CA GLY A 145 -15.14 -11.92 -8.95
C GLY A 145 -14.05 -11.36 -8.05
N ILE A 146 -14.32 -10.20 -7.41
CA ILE A 146 -13.35 -9.44 -6.61
C ILE A 146 -14.00 -9.05 -5.29
N GLY A 147 -13.23 -9.11 -4.20
CA GLY A 147 -13.70 -8.78 -2.86
C GLY A 147 -14.01 -7.29 -2.74
N GLN A 148 -15.12 -6.94 -2.08
CA GLN A 148 -15.49 -5.53 -1.87
C GLN A 148 -14.46 -4.75 -1.03
N GLY A 149 -13.65 -5.46 -0.25
CA GLY A 149 -12.52 -4.89 0.49
C GLY A 149 -11.43 -4.34 -0.43
N ASP A 150 -11.18 -5.00 -1.56
CA ASP A 150 -10.14 -4.59 -2.51
C ASP A 150 -10.48 -3.24 -3.16
N PHE A 151 -11.77 -2.96 -3.36
CA PHE A 151 -12.24 -1.66 -3.89
C PHE A 151 -11.89 -0.52 -2.94
N LYS A 152 -12.07 -0.76 -1.63
CA LYS A 152 -11.78 0.21 -0.58
C LYS A 152 -10.28 0.40 -0.42
N LEU A 153 -9.49 -0.68 -0.52
CA LEU A 153 -8.03 -0.58 -0.48
C LEU A 153 -7.49 0.16 -1.69
N LEU A 154 -7.97 -0.11 -2.90
CA LEU A 154 -7.53 0.62 -4.10
C LEU A 154 -7.96 2.10 -4.04
N ALA A 155 -9.15 2.40 -3.52
CA ALA A 155 -9.58 3.77 -3.28
C ALA A 155 -8.69 4.48 -2.25
N ALA A 156 -8.34 3.79 -1.16
CA ALA A 156 -7.42 4.33 -0.16
C ALA A 156 -6.06 4.61 -0.80
N LEU A 157 -5.47 3.68 -1.54
CA LEU A 157 -4.19 3.89 -2.24
C LEU A 157 -4.27 5.03 -3.26
N GLY A 158 -5.36 5.13 -4.02
CA GLY A 158 -5.64 6.23 -4.95
C GLY A 158 -5.72 7.60 -4.25
N ALA A 159 -6.18 7.66 -2.99
CA ALA A 159 -6.17 8.89 -2.20
C ALA A 159 -4.75 9.37 -1.87
N TRP A 160 -3.77 8.47 -1.82
CA TRP A 160 -2.38 8.84 -1.56
C TRP A 160 -1.58 9.09 -2.84
N THR A 161 -1.75 8.25 -3.87
CA THR A 161 -0.92 8.26 -5.08
C THR A 161 -1.56 8.96 -6.27
N GLY A 162 -2.85 9.28 -6.19
CA GLY A 162 -3.63 9.85 -7.29
C GLY A 162 -4.08 8.83 -8.34
N GLY A 163 -4.94 9.27 -9.25
CA GLY A 163 -5.56 8.42 -10.27
C GLY A 163 -4.58 7.82 -11.29
N ALA A 164 -3.53 8.56 -11.66
CA ALA A 164 -2.55 8.14 -12.65
C ALA A 164 -1.75 6.88 -12.23
N ALA A 165 -1.58 6.68 -10.93
CA ALA A 165 -0.84 5.55 -10.38
C ALA A 165 -1.68 4.26 -10.26
N LEU A 166 -3.01 4.33 -10.39
CA LEU A 166 -3.91 3.18 -10.24
C LEU A 166 -3.62 2.01 -11.19
N PRO A 167 -3.32 2.22 -12.50
CA PRO A 167 -2.97 1.13 -13.39
C PRO A 167 -1.68 0.41 -12.95
N MET A 168 -0.71 1.15 -12.41
CA MET A 168 0.54 0.60 -11.90
C MET A 168 0.31 -0.23 -10.63
N LEU A 169 -0.57 0.23 -9.73
CA LEU A 169 -0.99 -0.50 -8.55
C LEU A 169 -1.65 -1.85 -8.88
N VAL A 170 -2.62 -1.84 -9.80
CA VAL A 170 -3.36 -3.04 -10.18
C VAL A 170 -2.48 -4.02 -10.96
N SER A 171 -1.67 -3.51 -11.89
CA SER A 171 -0.74 -4.36 -12.67
C SER A 171 0.37 -4.94 -11.81
N GLY A 172 0.94 -4.17 -10.88
CA GLY A 172 1.92 -4.64 -9.92
C GLY A 172 1.37 -5.73 -9.00
N ALA A 173 0.15 -5.54 -8.49
CA ALA A 173 -0.55 -6.55 -7.70
C ALA A 173 -0.81 -7.83 -8.50
N ALA A 174 -1.31 -7.70 -9.73
CA ALA A 174 -1.59 -8.83 -10.60
C ALA A 174 -0.30 -9.59 -10.98
N ALA A 175 0.78 -8.88 -11.30
CA ALA A 175 2.07 -9.47 -11.64
C ALA A 175 2.69 -10.21 -10.44
N ALA A 176 2.71 -9.58 -9.26
CA ALA A 176 3.22 -10.20 -8.05
C ALA A 176 2.42 -11.47 -7.69
N GLY A 177 1.10 -11.42 -7.83
CA GLY A 177 0.23 -12.56 -7.65
C GLY A 177 0.48 -13.69 -8.65
N LEU A 178 0.61 -13.35 -9.93
CA LEU A 178 0.90 -14.31 -10.99
C LEU A 178 2.26 -14.99 -10.77
N CYS A 179 3.31 -14.22 -10.45
CA CYS A 179 4.64 -14.75 -10.12
C CYS A 179 4.57 -15.70 -8.93
N ALA A 180 3.88 -15.34 -7.85
CA ALA A 180 3.74 -16.20 -6.68
C ALA A 180 3.02 -17.52 -7.01
N THR A 181 1.96 -17.48 -7.81
CA THR A 181 1.27 -18.70 -8.25
C THR A 181 2.12 -19.56 -9.17
N ALA A 182 2.90 -18.95 -10.07
CA ALA A 182 3.80 -19.67 -10.97
C ALA A 182 4.90 -20.40 -10.19
N ILE A 183 5.54 -19.72 -9.23
CA ILE A 183 6.55 -20.31 -8.34
C ILE A 183 5.95 -21.45 -7.51
N ALA A 184 4.76 -21.26 -6.93
CA ALA A 184 4.10 -22.29 -6.13
C ALA A 184 3.77 -23.55 -6.96
N ARG A 185 3.37 -23.38 -8.22
CA ARG A 185 3.15 -24.48 -9.17
C ARG A 185 4.44 -25.21 -9.54
N LEU A 186 5.51 -24.47 -9.81
CA LEU A 186 6.84 -25.03 -10.13
C LEU A 186 7.42 -25.84 -8.96
N LEU A 187 7.21 -25.39 -7.73
CA LEU A 187 7.66 -26.07 -6.51
C LEU A 187 6.77 -27.26 -6.10
N ARG A 188 5.83 -27.69 -6.96
CA ARG A 188 4.98 -28.88 -6.79
C ARG A 188 4.38 -29.03 -5.39
N LYS A 189 3.79 -27.98 -4.81
CA LYS A 189 2.87 -28.15 -3.66
C LYS A 189 1.48 -28.50 -4.20
N PRO A 190 1.10 -29.79 -4.31
CA PRO A 190 -0.18 -30.16 -4.88
C PRO A 190 -1.24 -29.95 -3.79
N GLY A 191 -2.33 -29.24 -4.12
CA GLY A 191 -3.56 -29.31 -3.30
C GLY A 191 -4.05 -28.01 -2.66
N ARG A 192 -3.34 -26.89 -2.73
CA ARG A 192 -3.95 -25.58 -2.38
C ARG A 192 -4.47 -24.90 -3.66
N GLN A 193 -5.73 -25.16 -3.99
CA GLN A 193 -6.55 -24.21 -4.77
C GLN A 193 -6.87 -22.99 -3.90
N ASP A 194 -5.84 -22.41 -3.31
CA ASP A 194 -5.99 -21.24 -2.48
C ASP A 194 -6.23 -20.08 -3.40
N THR A 195 -7.47 -19.60 -3.43
CA THR A 195 -7.83 -18.30 -3.99
C THR A 195 -6.81 -17.28 -3.52
N LEU A 196 -6.12 -16.68 -4.49
CA LEU A 196 -5.00 -15.80 -4.22
C LEU A 196 -5.52 -14.57 -3.45
N PRO A 197 -4.94 -14.21 -2.29
CA PRO A 197 -5.32 -13.00 -1.56
C PRO A 197 -4.85 -11.76 -2.35
N PHE A 198 -5.74 -11.19 -3.18
CA PHE A 198 -5.42 -10.05 -4.03
C PHE A 198 -5.05 -8.80 -3.20
N GLY A 199 -5.73 -8.61 -2.06
CA GLY A 199 -5.47 -7.52 -1.12
C GLY A 199 -4.02 -7.49 -0.60
N LEU A 200 -3.41 -8.65 -0.35
CA LEU A 200 -1.98 -8.76 0.02
C LEU A 200 -1.08 -8.17 -1.07
N TYR A 201 -1.24 -8.62 -2.32
CA TYR A 201 -0.40 -8.14 -3.42
C TYR A 201 -0.69 -6.68 -3.76
N LEU A 202 -1.94 -6.24 -3.57
CA LEU A 202 -2.33 -4.85 -3.72
C LEU A 202 -1.70 -3.96 -2.65
N ALA A 203 -1.64 -4.41 -1.39
CA ALA A 203 -0.96 -3.68 -0.32
C ALA A 203 0.56 -3.58 -0.55
N LEU A 204 1.19 -4.66 -1.05
CA LEU A 204 2.61 -4.65 -1.43
C LEU A 204 2.89 -3.70 -2.59
N SER A 205 2.10 -3.77 -3.66
CA SER A 205 2.22 -2.83 -4.79
C SER A 205 1.94 -1.39 -4.35
N GLY A 206 0.94 -1.21 -3.49
CA GLY A 206 0.59 0.06 -2.84
C GLY A 206 1.79 0.71 -2.18
N TRP A 207 2.50 -0.05 -1.37
CA TRP A 207 3.68 0.43 -0.69
C TRP A 207 4.81 0.84 -1.65
N LEU A 208 5.10 0.02 -2.66
CA LEU A 208 6.16 0.33 -3.64
C LEU A 208 5.85 1.59 -4.45
N VAL A 209 4.60 1.75 -4.89
CA VAL A 209 4.18 2.94 -5.63
C VAL A 209 4.18 4.18 -4.75
N LEU A 210 3.75 4.07 -3.48
CA LEU A 210 3.84 5.18 -2.52
C LEU A 210 5.26 5.69 -2.34
N LEU A 211 6.23 4.78 -2.22
CA LEU A 211 7.64 5.16 -2.14
C LEU A 211 8.11 5.86 -3.41
N ALA A 212 7.73 5.35 -4.58
CA ALA A 212 8.07 5.97 -5.86
C ALA A 212 7.43 7.37 -6.01
N THR A 213 6.18 7.55 -5.58
CA THR A 213 5.50 8.85 -5.55
C THR A 213 6.18 9.82 -4.57
N ALA A 214 6.60 9.33 -3.41
CA ALA A 214 7.33 10.13 -2.43
C ALA A 214 8.70 10.61 -2.95
N ASP A 215 9.40 9.75 -3.69
CA ASP A 215 10.73 10.06 -4.24
C ASP A 215 10.66 11.02 -5.44
N SER A 216 9.62 10.90 -6.26
CA SER A 216 9.43 11.76 -7.45
C SER A 216 8.87 13.15 -7.16
N GLY A 217 8.34 13.39 -5.95
CA GLY A 217 7.74 14.65 -5.53
C GLY A 217 6.47 15.03 -6.32
N PRO A 218 5.69 16.02 -5.84
CA PRO A 218 4.41 16.40 -6.45
C PRO A 218 4.50 17.01 -7.86
N SER A 219 5.71 17.26 -8.38
CA SER A 219 5.95 18.04 -9.61
C SER A 219 6.26 17.21 -10.87
N SER A 220 6.46 15.90 -10.77
CA SER A 220 7.05 15.15 -11.91
C SER A 220 6.03 14.69 -12.96
N PHE A 221 4.77 14.47 -12.62
CA PHE A 221 3.78 13.92 -13.57
C PHE A 221 2.96 14.96 -14.33
N SER A 222 2.80 16.17 -13.77
CA SER A 222 2.06 17.26 -14.45
C SER A 222 2.93 17.98 -15.49
N GLY A 223 4.25 18.05 -15.26
CA GLY A 223 5.20 18.75 -16.12
C GLY A 223 5.31 18.16 -17.53
N GLU A 224 5.26 16.83 -17.70
CA GLU A 224 5.36 16.20 -19.02
C GLU A 224 4.12 16.42 -19.89
N ILE A 225 2.92 16.47 -19.30
CA ILE A 225 1.69 16.71 -20.06
C ILE A 225 1.59 18.17 -20.52
N THR A 226 2.03 19.12 -19.68
CA THR A 226 2.13 20.54 -20.10
C THR A 226 3.28 20.79 -21.09
N ALA A 227 4.40 20.07 -20.97
CA ALA A 227 5.50 20.17 -21.92
C ALA A 227 5.08 19.68 -23.32
N PHE A 228 4.29 18.61 -23.41
CA PHE A 228 3.76 18.13 -24.69
C PHE A 228 2.78 19.11 -25.35
N HIS A 229 2.12 19.96 -24.56
CA HIS A 229 1.20 20.98 -25.06
C HIS A 229 1.88 22.30 -25.46
N LEU A 230 3.15 22.51 -25.07
CA LEU A 230 3.97 23.67 -25.41
C LEU A 230 4.98 23.41 -26.54
N ILE A 231 5.16 22.16 -26.97
CA ILE A 231 6.06 21.77 -28.08
C ILE A 231 5.22 21.40 -29.32
N SER A 232 4.24 22.23 -29.67
CA SER A 232 3.61 22.18 -31.00
C SER A 232 3.47 23.61 -31.54
N PRO A 233 4.28 24.01 -32.53
CA PRO A 233 4.03 25.21 -33.33
C PRO A 233 2.86 25.03 -34.30
#